data_AF-A0A563BEJ0-F1
#
_entry.id   AF-A0A563BEJ0-F1
#
_cell.length_a   1.000
_cell.length_b   1.000
_cell.length_c   1.000
_cell.angle_alpha   90.00
_cell.angle_beta   90.00
_cell.angle_gamma   90.00
#
_symmetry.space_group_name_H-M   'P 1'
#
loop_
_entity.id
_entity.type
_entity.pdbx_description
1 polymer ?
#
loop_
_entity_poly.entity_id
_entity_poly.type
_entity_poly.pdbx_seq_one_letter_code
_entity_poly.pdbx_strand_id
1 'polypeptide(L)'
;MASNRHLGRIIILQSLYEYEVRSLAGDATADINVIIAKNIEPYVKAVGDTDFIINTTKGILEHQEKLDQELHPLAPEWPLASIAAIDRNILRLGLYELEAQAVPPKVAINESVELAKAFGSENSSKFVNGVLGTAYKQLGFEKSEGTNEQSKTSSVEGEKPQED
;
A
#
# COMPACT_ATOMS: atom_id res chain seq x y z
N MET A 1 -5.09 2.79 -16.63
CA MET A 1 -5.10 3.60 -15.39
C MET A 1 -4.68 2.77 -14.17
N ALA A 2 -5.27 1.61 -13.89
CA ALA A 2 -4.81 0.72 -12.79
C ALA A 2 -3.40 0.14 -12.99
N SER A 3 -3.05 -0.29 -14.22
CA SER A 3 -1.72 -0.87 -14.55
C SER A 3 -0.54 0.08 -14.27
N ASN A 4 -0.77 1.38 -14.36
CA ASN A 4 0.29 2.39 -14.24
C ASN A 4 0.62 2.68 -12.77
N ARG A 5 -0.38 2.64 -11.88
CA ARG A 5 -0.18 2.80 -10.43
C ARG A 5 0.52 1.59 -9.83
N HIS A 6 0.23 0.38 -10.31
CA HIS A 6 0.97 -0.81 -9.91
C HIS A 6 2.47 -0.69 -10.22
N LEU A 7 2.82 -0.34 -11.47
CA LEU A 7 4.22 -0.06 -11.84
C LEU A 7 4.82 1.07 -11.01
N GLY A 8 4.04 2.13 -10.74
CA GLY A 8 4.47 3.21 -9.85
C GLY A 8 4.83 2.72 -8.43
N ARG A 9 4.04 1.81 -7.85
CA ARG A 9 4.34 1.20 -6.55
C ARG A 9 5.60 0.34 -6.56
N ILE A 10 5.86 -0.38 -7.65
CA ILE A 10 7.12 -1.11 -7.83
C ILE A 10 8.31 -0.13 -7.79
N ILE A 11 8.21 1.00 -8.50
CA ILE A 11 9.27 2.02 -8.53
C ILE A 11 9.42 2.69 -7.15
N ILE A 12 8.33 2.95 -6.44
CA ILE A 12 8.36 3.46 -5.06
C ILE A 12 9.12 2.47 -4.15
N LEU A 13 8.76 1.17 -4.19
CA LEU A 13 9.40 0.13 -3.40
C LEU A 13 10.90 0.02 -3.69
N GLN A 14 11.29 0.00 -4.96
CA GLN A 14 12.69 -0.04 -5.38
C GLN A 14 13.47 1.18 -4.87
N SER A 15 12.87 2.37 -4.95
CA SER A 15 13.50 3.62 -4.52
C SER A 15 13.69 3.67 -2.99
N LEU A 16 12.67 3.24 -2.23
CA LEU A 16 12.76 3.14 -0.77
C LEU A 16 13.81 2.11 -0.35
N TYR A 17 13.84 0.94 -0.98
CA TYR A 17 14.82 -0.09 -0.69
C TYR A 17 16.26 0.36 -0.99
N GLU A 18 16.51 0.93 -2.19
CA GLU A 18 17.84 1.44 -2.54
C GLU A 18 18.30 2.52 -1.56
N TYR A 19 17.42 3.47 -1.22
CA TYR A 19 17.73 4.54 -0.27
C TYR A 19 18.04 4.00 1.12
N GLU A 20 17.23 3.08 1.63
CA GLU A 20 17.43 2.48 2.95
C GLU A 20 18.75 1.70 3.02
N VAL A 21 19.03 0.84 2.05
CA VAL A 21 20.26 0.03 2.03
C VAL A 21 21.50 0.91 1.95
N ARG A 22 21.49 1.94 1.09
CA ARG A 22 22.63 2.87 0.97
C ARG A 22 22.81 3.71 2.24
N SER A 23 21.71 4.19 2.83
CA SER A 23 21.75 4.95 4.09
C SER A 23 22.32 4.11 5.23
N LEU A 24 21.90 2.85 5.38
CA LEU A 24 22.42 1.93 6.39
C LEU A 24 23.90 1.58 6.17
N ALA A 25 24.37 1.59 4.92
CA ALA A 25 25.78 1.42 4.58
C ALA A 25 26.63 2.69 4.84
N GLY A 26 26.02 3.79 5.30
CA GLY A 26 26.71 5.06 5.54
C GLY A 26 27.11 5.79 4.25
N ASP A 27 26.45 5.51 3.13
CA ASP A 27 26.71 6.19 1.87
C ASP A 27 26.15 7.63 1.90
N ALA A 28 27.04 8.60 2.10
CA ALA A 28 26.69 10.02 2.13
C ALA A 28 26.15 10.56 0.78
N THR A 29 26.23 9.77 -0.30
CA THR A 29 25.69 10.14 -1.62
C THR A 29 24.30 9.55 -1.88
N ALA A 30 23.68 8.91 -0.88
CA ALA A 30 22.31 8.43 -0.96
C ALA A 30 21.32 9.61 -0.97
N ASP A 31 20.96 10.08 -2.16
CA ASP A 31 19.93 11.11 -2.35
C ASP A 31 18.67 10.48 -2.94
N ILE A 32 17.55 10.58 -2.20
CA ILE A 32 16.28 10.01 -2.62
C ILE A 32 15.77 10.59 -3.94
N ASN A 33 15.98 11.88 -4.23
CA ASN A 33 15.52 12.51 -5.46
C ASN A 33 16.25 11.93 -6.67
N VAL A 34 17.56 11.71 -6.53
CA VAL A 34 18.40 11.09 -7.58
C VAL A 34 17.97 9.65 -7.81
N ILE A 35 17.74 8.89 -6.74
CA ILE A 35 17.30 7.50 -6.80
C ILE A 35 15.94 7.39 -7.50
N ILE A 36 14.95 8.21 -7.09
CA ILE A 36 13.62 8.21 -7.72
C ILE A 36 13.74 8.55 -9.21
N ALA A 37 14.47 9.61 -9.57
CA ALA A 37 14.62 10.02 -10.97
C ALA A 37 15.22 8.91 -11.84
N LYS A 38 16.29 8.28 -11.34
CA LYS A 38 16.95 7.14 -12.00
C LYS A 38 16.01 5.94 -12.15
N ASN A 39 15.21 5.61 -11.14
CA ASN A 39 14.30 4.47 -11.19
C ASN A 39 13.08 4.73 -12.08
N ILE A 40 12.66 6.00 -12.23
CA ILE A 40 11.58 6.39 -13.15
C ILE A 40 12.06 6.38 -14.61
N GLU A 41 13.31 6.79 -14.90
CA GLU A 41 13.83 7.02 -16.25
C GLU A 41 13.48 5.91 -17.27
N PRO A 42 13.66 4.60 -16.97
CA PRO A 42 13.35 3.53 -17.93
C PRO A 42 11.85 3.39 -18.23
N TYR A 43 11.00 3.93 -17.36
CA TYR A 43 9.55 3.69 -17.35
C TYR A 43 8.70 4.96 -17.51
N VAL A 44 9.31 6.13 -17.74
CA VAL A 44 8.62 7.44 -17.86
C VAL A 44 7.37 7.34 -18.74
N LYS A 45 7.49 6.73 -19.93
CA LYS A 45 6.38 6.59 -20.88
C LYS A 45 5.29 5.62 -20.41
N ALA A 46 5.64 4.61 -19.62
CA ALA A 46 4.73 3.57 -19.16
C ALA A 46 3.94 4.00 -17.92
N VAL A 47 4.58 4.72 -17.01
CA VAL A 47 3.95 5.17 -15.75
C VAL A 47 2.96 6.31 -16.02
N GLY A 48 3.36 7.34 -16.76
CA GLY A 48 2.54 8.52 -17.04
C GLY A 48 2.31 9.47 -15.84
N ASP A 49 2.07 8.95 -14.63
CA ASP A 49 1.89 9.72 -13.38
C ASP A 49 3.14 9.61 -12.49
N THR A 50 4.15 10.44 -12.79
CA THR A 50 5.40 10.48 -12.00
C THR A 50 5.23 11.19 -10.67
N ASP A 51 4.26 12.10 -10.56
CA ASP A 51 3.99 12.85 -9.34
C ASP A 51 3.50 11.93 -8.23
N PHE A 52 2.68 10.93 -8.56
CA PHE A 52 2.32 9.87 -7.62
C PHE A 52 3.56 9.19 -7.01
N ILE A 53 4.53 8.80 -7.84
CA ILE A 53 5.75 8.13 -7.37
C ILE A 53 6.53 9.06 -6.44
N ILE A 54 6.83 10.28 -6.92
CA ILE A 54 7.66 11.25 -6.19
C ILE A 54 7.02 11.63 -4.85
N ASN A 55 5.74 12.00 -4.85
CA ASN A 55 5.05 12.47 -3.67
C ASN A 55 4.85 11.34 -2.65
N THR A 56 4.53 10.13 -3.12
CA THR A 56 4.34 8.98 -2.21
C THR A 56 5.66 8.56 -1.58
N THR A 57 6.75 8.45 -2.35
CA THR A 57 8.06 8.10 -1.79
C THR A 57 8.54 9.12 -0.77
N LYS A 58 8.42 10.42 -1.08
CA LYS A 58 8.82 11.49 -0.16
C LYS A 58 7.95 11.53 1.09
N GLY A 59 6.63 11.40 0.93
CA GLY A 59 5.70 11.37 2.05
C GLY A 59 5.97 10.21 3.01
N ILE A 60 6.30 9.02 2.49
CA ILE A 60 6.69 7.87 3.31
C ILE A 60 7.96 8.16 4.11
N LEU A 61 8.99 8.75 3.50
CA LEU A 61 10.23 9.06 4.21
C LEU A 61 10.05 10.16 5.26
N GLU A 62 9.25 11.20 4.94
CA GLU A 62 8.94 12.28 5.88
C GLU A 62 8.18 11.77 7.11
N HIS A 63 7.28 10.80 6.92
CA HIS A 63 6.47 10.21 8.00
C HIS A 63 7.02 8.88 8.51
N GLN A 64 8.27 8.53 8.18
CA GLN A 64 8.79 7.18 8.41
C GLN A 64 8.72 6.78 9.89
N GLU A 65 9.12 7.66 10.80
CA GLU A 65 9.08 7.40 12.24
C GLU A 65 7.64 7.20 12.75
N LYS A 66 6.69 7.99 12.27
CA LYS A 66 5.27 7.85 12.60
C LYS A 66 4.71 6.51 12.11
N LEU A 67 4.97 6.18 10.84
CA LEU A 67 4.54 4.92 10.23
C LEU A 67 5.13 3.72 10.99
N ASP A 68 6.40 3.79 11.38
CA ASP A 68 7.05 2.74 12.17
C ASP A 68 6.41 2.59 13.57
N GLN A 69 6.09 3.71 14.24
CA GLN A 69 5.38 3.67 15.53
C GLN A 69 4.00 3.03 15.43
N GLU A 70 3.27 3.30 14.34
CA GLU A 70 1.94 2.74 14.09
C GLU A 70 1.99 1.27 13.66
N LEU A 71 3.03 0.86 12.92
CA LEU A 71 3.24 -0.54 12.53
C LEU A 71 3.69 -1.42 13.70
N HIS A 72 4.40 -0.88 14.67
CA HIS A 72 4.93 -1.64 15.81
C HIS A 72 3.85 -2.45 16.58
N PRO A 73 2.73 -1.86 17.03
CA PRO A 73 1.67 -2.63 17.71
C PRO A 73 0.91 -3.58 16.78
N LEU A 74 1.00 -3.40 15.45
CA LEU A 74 0.33 -4.25 14.46
C LEU A 74 1.13 -5.52 14.12
N ALA A 75 2.43 -5.51 14.40
CA ALA A 75 3.34 -6.64 14.25
C ALA A 75 4.06 -6.95 15.58
N PRO A 76 3.32 -7.27 16.67
CA PRO A 76 3.90 -7.36 18.02
C PRO A 76 4.97 -8.45 18.17
N GLU A 77 4.87 -9.51 17.38
CA GLU A 77 5.82 -10.62 17.38
C GLU A 77 7.14 -10.30 16.66
N TRP A 78 7.22 -9.16 15.94
CA TRP A 78 8.36 -8.81 15.09
C TRP A 78 8.80 -7.37 15.33
N PRO A 79 9.95 -7.14 16.00
CA PRO A 79 10.57 -5.82 16.00
C PRO A 79 10.76 -5.35 14.55
N LEU A 80 10.35 -4.12 14.20
CA LEU A 80 10.42 -3.64 12.81
C LEU A 80 11.82 -3.73 12.19
N ALA A 81 12.86 -3.59 13.01
CA ALA A 81 14.26 -3.74 12.61
C ALA A 81 14.62 -5.18 12.18
N SER A 82 13.87 -6.19 12.64
CA SER A 82 14.05 -7.61 12.29
C SER A 82 13.25 -8.04 11.05
N ILE A 83 12.30 -7.22 10.60
CA ILE A 83 11.56 -7.45 9.37
C ILE A 83 12.49 -7.21 8.18
N ALA A 84 12.37 -8.03 7.14
CA ALA A 84 13.12 -7.82 5.90
C ALA A 84 12.82 -6.43 5.31
N ALA A 85 13.85 -5.75 4.78
CA ALA A 85 13.70 -4.38 4.27
C ALA A 85 12.60 -4.25 3.20
N ILE A 86 12.43 -5.26 2.35
CA ILE A 86 11.32 -5.31 1.38
C ILE A 86 9.97 -5.28 2.09
N ASP A 87 9.72 -6.21 3.02
CA ASP A 87 8.44 -6.33 3.72
C ASP A 87 8.15 -5.07 4.55
N ARG A 88 9.15 -4.52 5.24
CA ARG A 88 9.01 -3.26 5.99
C ARG A 88 8.62 -2.09 5.10
N ASN A 89 9.26 -1.94 3.93
CA ASN A 89 8.92 -0.85 3.01
C ASN A 89 7.55 -1.04 2.34
N ILE A 90 7.13 -2.29 2.10
CA ILE A 90 5.76 -2.60 1.63
C ILE A 90 4.73 -2.21 2.70
N LEU A 91 4.98 -2.54 3.97
CA LEU A 91 4.11 -2.17 5.08
C LEU A 91 3.99 -0.65 5.22
N ARG A 92 5.11 0.08 5.15
CA ARG A 92 5.11 1.56 5.17
C ARG A 92 4.31 2.15 4.02
N LEU A 93 4.52 1.65 2.80
CA LEU A 93 3.75 2.09 1.62
C LEU A 93 2.26 1.82 1.79
N GLY A 94 1.88 0.60 2.17
CA GLY A 94 0.48 0.22 2.34
C GLY A 94 -0.21 1.03 3.44
N LEU A 95 0.44 1.21 4.59
CA LEU A 95 -0.10 2.03 5.67
C LEU A 95 -0.25 3.49 5.25
N TYR A 96 0.78 4.07 4.63
CA TYR A 96 0.72 5.45 4.12
C TYR A 96 -0.44 5.66 3.14
N GLU A 97 -0.67 4.74 2.20
CA GLU A 97 -1.80 4.83 1.28
C GLU A 97 -3.17 4.68 1.99
N LEU A 98 -3.25 3.84 3.04
CA LEU A 98 -4.45 3.71 3.86
C LEU A 98 -4.77 5.01 4.62
N GLU A 99 -3.77 5.65 5.22
CA GLU A 99 -3.93 6.91 5.93
C GLU A 99 -4.29 8.06 5.00
N ALA A 100 -3.62 8.14 3.84
CA ALA A 100 -3.86 9.17 2.85
C ALA A 100 -5.20 9.01 2.11
N GLN A 101 -5.82 7.82 2.17
CA GLN A 101 -7.04 7.47 1.43
C GLN A 101 -6.96 7.80 -0.07
N ALA A 102 -5.75 7.72 -0.64
CA ALA A 102 -5.51 8.08 -2.04
C ALA A 102 -6.14 7.07 -3.02
N VAL A 103 -6.41 5.85 -2.56
CA VAL A 103 -7.09 4.78 -3.28
C VAL A 103 -8.05 4.04 -2.32
N PRO A 104 -9.03 3.28 -2.82
CA PRO A 104 -9.89 2.48 -1.96
C PRO A 104 -9.05 1.58 -1.02
N PRO A 105 -9.34 1.55 0.29
CA PRO A 105 -8.47 0.87 1.26
C PRO A 105 -8.18 -0.61 0.93
N LYS A 106 -9.17 -1.36 0.43
CA LYS A 106 -8.97 -2.76 -0.03
C LYS A 106 -7.99 -2.87 -1.21
N VAL A 107 -7.97 -1.87 -2.09
CA VAL A 107 -7.02 -1.82 -3.22
C VAL A 107 -5.61 -1.59 -2.69
N ALA A 108 -5.40 -0.67 -1.74
CA ALA A 108 -4.08 -0.45 -1.12
C ALA A 108 -3.52 -1.74 -0.49
N ILE A 109 -4.36 -2.49 0.22
CA ILE A 109 -3.98 -3.77 0.82
C ILE A 109 -3.66 -4.80 -0.26
N ASN A 110 -4.54 -4.97 -1.25
CA ASN A 110 -4.31 -5.93 -2.33
C ASN A 110 -3.01 -5.66 -3.08
N GLU A 111 -2.74 -4.40 -3.43
CA GLU A 111 -1.51 -4.00 -4.11
C GLU A 111 -0.27 -4.27 -3.26
N SER A 112 -0.34 -3.99 -1.95
CA SER A 112 0.75 -4.31 -1.01
C SER A 112 1.01 -5.82 -0.94
N VAL A 113 -0.04 -6.64 -0.96
CA VAL A 113 0.06 -8.10 -0.97
C VAL A 113 0.68 -8.61 -2.28
N GLU A 114 0.32 -8.04 -3.43
CA GLU A 114 0.92 -8.40 -4.71
C GLU A 114 2.42 -8.04 -4.77
N LEU A 115 2.82 -6.88 -4.23
CA LEU A 115 4.24 -6.56 -4.08
C LEU A 115 4.97 -7.57 -3.18
N ALA A 116 4.35 -7.98 -2.07
CA ALA A 116 4.93 -8.95 -1.15
C ALA A 116 5.08 -10.34 -1.79
N LYS A 117 4.17 -10.74 -2.68
CA LYS A 117 4.31 -11.97 -3.49
C LYS A 117 5.45 -11.87 -4.50
N ALA A 118 5.62 -10.70 -5.11
CA ALA A 118 6.59 -10.49 -6.18
C ALA A 118 8.03 -10.34 -5.67
N PHE A 119 8.23 -9.68 -4.52
CA PHE A 119 9.55 -9.29 -4.03
C PHE A 119 9.91 -9.87 -2.65
N GLY A 120 8.93 -10.39 -1.91
CA GLY A 120 9.14 -10.94 -0.57
C GLY A 120 9.50 -12.43 -0.59
N SER A 121 9.47 -13.02 0.61
CA SER A 121 9.58 -14.45 0.84
C SER A 121 8.23 -15.17 0.72
N GLU A 122 8.23 -16.51 0.81
CA GLU A 122 7.02 -17.34 0.76
C GLU A 122 5.93 -16.90 1.77
N ASN A 123 6.34 -16.40 2.95
CA ASN A 123 5.42 -15.97 4.00
C ASN A 123 5.07 -14.48 3.97
N SER A 124 5.75 -13.68 3.14
CA SER A 124 5.62 -12.22 3.15
C SER A 124 4.22 -11.75 2.78
N SER A 125 3.59 -12.38 1.79
CA SER A 125 2.22 -12.02 1.37
C SER A 125 1.17 -12.18 2.47
N LYS A 126 1.24 -13.29 3.23
CA LYS A 126 0.35 -13.56 4.37
C LYS A 126 0.62 -12.58 5.51
N PHE A 127 1.89 -12.32 5.80
CA PHE A 127 2.32 -11.38 6.83
C PHE A 127 1.81 -9.97 6.55
N VAL A 128 2.10 -9.42 5.36
CA VAL A 128 1.66 -8.08 4.95
C VAL A 128 0.13 -7.96 4.98
N ASN A 129 -0.58 -8.98 4.50
CA ASN A 129 -2.04 -9.00 4.56
C ASN A 129 -2.58 -8.95 6.00
N GLY A 130 -1.97 -9.69 6.94
CA GLY A 130 -2.37 -9.71 8.33
C GLY A 130 -2.17 -8.36 9.03
N VAL A 131 -1.01 -7.73 8.82
CA VAL A 131 -0.67 -6.44 9.42
C VAL A 131 -1.56 -5.33 8.87
N LEU A 132 -1.62 -5.17 7.55
CA LEU A 132 -2.45 -4.13 6.93
C LEU A 132 -3.95 -4.38 7.10
N GLY A 133 -4.36 -5.65 7.15
CA GLY A 133 -5.72 -6.04 7.49
C GLY A 133 -6.10 -5.61 8.91
N THR A 134 -5.17 -5.63 9.87
CA THR A 134 -5.40 -5.11 11.22
C THR A 134 -5.46 -3.58 11.23
N ALA A 135 -4.55 -2.91 10.51
CA ALA A 135 -4.59 -1.45 10.33
C ALA A 135 -5.94 -0.97 9.77
N TYR A 136 -6.47 -1.68 8.76
CA TYR A 136 -7.76 -1.39 8.15
C TYR A 136 -8.91 -1.34 9.16
N LYS A 137 -8.91 -2.25 10.15
CA LYS A 137 -9.93 -2.28 11.22
C LYS A 137 -9.75 -1.12 12.19
N GLN A 138 -8.51 -0.84 12.58
CA GLN A 138 -8.20 0.25 13.51
C GLN A 138 -8.57 1.62 12.94
N LEU A 139 -8.37 1.82 11.63
CA LEU A 139 -8.79 3.02 10.91
C LEU A 139 -10.32 3.10 10.68
N GLY A 140 -11.07 2.06 11.08
CA GLY A 140 -12.53 2.06 11.06
C GLY A 140 -13.17 1.79 9.70
N PHE A 141 -12.39 1.34 8.70
CA PHE A 141 -12.92 1.13 7.34
C PHE A 141 -14.00 0.02 7.29
N GLU A 142 -14.00 -0.95 8.21
CA GLU A 142 -15.06 -1.98 8.31
C GLU A 142 -16.47 -1.41 8.56
N LYS A 143 -16.59 -0.29 9.27
CA LYS A 143 -17.90 0.29 9.64
C LYS A 143 -18.56 1.06 8.49
N SER A 144 -17.77 1.49 7.50
CA SER A 144 -18.25 2.26 6.36
C SER A 144 -18.99 1.42 5.31
N GLU A 145 -18.86 0.09 5.34
CA GLU A 145 -19.46 -0.81 4.35
C GLU A 145 -20.85 -1.32 4.75
N GLY A 146 -21.18 -1.34 6.05
CA GLY A 146 -22.42 -1.93 6.56
C GLY A 146 -23.72 -1.18 6.22
N THR A 147 -23.65 -0.02 5.57
CA THR A 147 -24.84 0.80 5.26
C THR A 147 -25.32 0.68 3.81
N ASN A 148 -24.59 -0.01 2.91
CA ASN A 148 -24.87 0.05 1.46
C ASN A 148 -25.30 -1.28 0.80
N GLU A 149 -25.48 -2.36 1.56
CA GLU A 149 -25.93 -3.66 1.03
C GLU A 149 -27.41 -4.00 1.29
N GLN A 150 -28.12 -3.22 2.12
CA GLN A 150 -29.55 -3.48 2.42
C GLN A 150 -30.55 -2.78 1.49
N SER A 151 -30.12 -2.00 0.49
CA SER A 151 -31.04 -1.24 -0.39
C SER A 151 -31.28 -1.85 -1.78
N LYS A 152 -30.83 -3.09 -2.07
CA LYS A 152 -30.92 -3.67 -3.42
C LYS A 152 -31.77 -4.94 -3.57
N THR A 153 -32.57 -5.34 -2.58
CA THR A 153 -33.38 -6.58 -2.67
C THR A 153 -34.87 -6.43 -2.35
N SER A 154 -35.41 -5.22 -2.22
CA SER A 154 -36.84 -5.00 -1.95
C SER A 154 -37.55 -4.21 -3.04
N SER A 155 -37.49 -4.67 -4.30
CA SER A 155 -38.36 -4.14 -5.38
C SER A 155 -38.56 -5.09 -6.54
N VAL A 156 -38.84 -6.39 -6.33
CA VAL A 156 -39.59 -7.18 -7.33
C VAL A 156 -40.38 -8.29 -6.62
N GLU A 157 -41.55 -7.96 -6.09
CA GLU A 157 -42.61 -8.96 -5.90
C GLU A 157 -43.96 -8.26 -5.82
N GLY A 158 -44.86 -8.58 -6.75
CA GLY A 158 -46.29 -8.35 -6.57
C GLY A 158 -47.03 -7.60 -7.68
N GLU A 159 -47.08 -8.13 -8.90
CA GLU A 159 -48.29 -8.02 -9.73
C GLU A 159 -48.58 -9.37 -10.39
N LYS A 160 -49.48 -10.14 -9.78
CA LYS A 160 -50.27 -11.14 -10.50
C LYS A 160 -51.45 -10.39 -11.14
N PRO A 161 -51.74 -10.57 -12.44
CA PRO A 161 -53.07 -10.32 -12.96
C PRO A 161 -53.94 -11.56 -12.71
N GLN A 162 -55.08 -11.34 -12.07
CA GLN A 162 -56.18 -12.29 -11.93
C GLN A 162 -57.29 -11.87 -12.92
N GLU A 163 -57.86 -12.86 -13.61
CA GLU A 163 -59.19 -12.90 -14.28
C GLU A 163 -59.35 -12.01 -15.54
N ASP A 164 -59.94 -12.47 -16.66
CA ASP A 164 -60.99 -13.47 -16.91
C ASP A 164 -60.64 -14.56 -17.93
#